data_AF-B1XVA4-F1
#
_entry.id   AF-B1XVA4-F1
#
_cell.length_a   1.000
_cell.length_b   1.000
_cell.length_c   1.000
_cell.angle_alpha   90.00
_cell.angle_beta   90.00
_cell.angle_gamma   90.00
#
_symmetry.space_group_name_H-M   'P 1'
#
loop_
_entity.id
_entity.type
_entity.pdbx_description
1 polymer ?
#
loop_
_entity_poly.entity_id
_entity_poly.type
_entity_poly.pdbx_seq_one_letter_code
_entity_poly.pdbx_strand_id
1 'polypeptide(L)' 'MYTPKGVPKPILDKLNAALKKALNTPDVQKRLADANIDIVSPDKMTPNGLKSHLEAEINKWGPIIRKSNTPD' A
#
# COMPACT_ATOMS: atom_id res chain seq x y z
N MET A 1 2.66 2.58 -0.64
CA MET A 1 3.08 3.95 -1.02
C MET A 1 3.51 3.95 -2.47
N TYR A 2 3.00 4.90 -3.25
CA TYR A 2 3.37 5.09 -4.65
C TYR A 2 4.37 6.23 -4.81
N THR A 3 5.08 6.22 -5.93
CA THR A 3 6.04 7.25 -6.35
C THR A 3 5.88 7.49 -7.85
N PRO A 4 6.35 8.62 -8.40
CA PRO A 4 6.41 8.82 -9.84
C PRO A 4 7.19 7.70 -10.56
N LYS A 5 6.83 7.46 -11.83
CA LYS A 5 7.59 6.53 -12.68
C LYS A 5 9.02 7.07 -12.87
N GLY A 6 10.00 6.18 -12.78
CA GLY A 6 11.41 6.50 -13.04
C GLY A 6 12.20 6.99 -11.83
N VAL A 7 11.62 7.00 -10.62
CA VAL A 7 12.39 7.28 -9.40
C VAL A 7 13.54 6.28 -9.25
N PRO A 8 14.79 6.73 -9.05
CA PRO A 8 15.93 5.85 -8.86
C PRO A 8 15.76 4.89 -7.69
N LYS A 9 16.24 3.65 -7.86
CA LYS A 9 16.17 2.59 -6.84
C LYS A 9 16.66 3.01 -5.44
N PRO A 10 17.78 3.73 -5.29
CA PRO A 10 18.22 4.18 -3.95
C PRO A 10 17.21 5.06 -3.22
N ILE A 11 16.45 5.88 -3.97
CA ILE A 11 15.41 6.75 -3.38
C ILE A 11 14.20 5.90 -2.98
N LEU A 12 13.78 4.95 -3.83
CA LEU A 12 12.71 4.00 -3.50
C LEU A 12 13.03 3.19 -2.24
N ASP A 13 14.25 2.68 -2.13
CA ASP A 13 14.70 1.89 -1.00
C ASP A 13 14.70 2.73 0.29
N LYS A 14 15.19 3.97 0.24
CA LYS A 14 15.16 4.91 1.37
C LYS A 14 13.75 5.24 1.84
N LEU A 15 12.83 5.51 0.90
CA LEU A 15 11.44 5.80 1.19
C LEU A 15 10.73 4.59 1.83
N ASN A 16 10.93 3.40 1.28
CA ASN A 16 10.34 2.18 1.81
C ASN A 16 10.88 1.86 3.23
N ALA A 17 12.18 2.06 3.46
CA ALA A 17 12.77 1.90 4.78
C ALA A 17 12.20 2.89 5.81
N ALA A 18 12.05 4.16 5.43
CA ALA A 18 11.46 5.19 6.28
C ALA A 18 9.99 4.86 6.64
N LEU A 19 9.20 4.41 5.65
CA LEU A 19 7.82 3.96 5.88
C LEU A 19 7.76 2.80 6.88
N LYS A 20 8.57 1.75 6.68
CA LYS A 20 8.63 0.62 7.61
C LYS A 20 8.99 1.08 9.03
N LYS A 21 9.98 1.97 9.16
CA LYS A 21 10.37 2.50 10.47
C LYS A 21 9.22 3.26 11.14
N ALA A 22 8.52 4.12 10.40
CA ALA A 22 7.39 4.88 10.92
C ALA A 22 6.25 3.95 11.40
N LEU A 23 5.86 2.97 10.59
CA LEU A 23 4.79 2.02 10.96
C LEU A 23 5.13 1.10 12.14
N ASN A 24 6.43 0.94 12.47
CA ASN A 24 6.88 0.20 13.65
C ASN A 24 7.12 1.08 14.88
N THR A 25 6.81 2.38 14.81
CA THR A 25 6.98 3.29 15.95
C THR A 25 5.76 3.18 16.88
N PRO A 26 5.93 2.99 18.21
CA PRO A 26 4.80 2.74 19.12
C PRO A 26 3.70 3.81 19.10
N ASP A 27 4.07 5.10 19.03
CA ASP A 27 3.09 6.20 18.95
C ASP A 27 2.27 6.14 17.64
N VAL A 28 2.90 5.77 16.52
CA VAL A 28 2.21 5.61 15.23
C VAL A 28 1.27 4.42 15.28
N GLN A 29 1.73 3.28 15.81
CA GLN A 29 0.91 2.08 15.96
C GLN A 29 -0.32 2.35 16.83
N LYS A 30 -0.13 3.02 17.96
CA LYS A 30 -1.22 3.41 18.85
C LYS A 30 -2.25 4.28 18.13
N ARG A 31 -1.83 5.35 17.45
CA ARG A 31 -2.75 6.25 16.74
C ARG A 31 -3.53 5.56 15.63
N LEU A 32 -2.90 4.65 14.90
CA LEU A 32 -3.59 3.87 13.87
C LEU A 32 -4.60 2.89 14.49
N ALA A 33 -4.23 2.21 15.57
CA ALA A 33 -5.14 1.33 16.30
C ALA A 33 -6.33 2.09 16.91
N ASP A 34 -6.09 3.25 17.54
CA ASP A 34 -7.13 4.12 18.09
C ASP A 34 -8.11 4.61 17.00
N ALA A 35 -7.63 4.71 15.76
CA ALA A 35 -8.42 5.05 14.58
C ALA A 35 -9.05 3.83 13.86
N ASN A 36 -8.94 2.63 14.42
CA ASN A 36 -9.38 1.36 13.81
C ASN A 36 -8.72 1.07 12.45
N ILE A 37 -7.44 1.44 12.28
CA ILE A 37 -6.65 1.18 11.08
C ILE A 37 -5.66 0.05 11.35
N ASP A 38 -5.84 -1.06 10.63
CA ASP A 38 -4.90 -2.17 10.67
C ASP A 38 -3.62 -1.86 9.92
N ILE A 39 -2.50 -2.16 10.56
CA ILE A 39 -1.20 -2.15 9.90
C ILE A 39 -1.06 -3.47 9.12
N VAL A 40 -0.86 -3.36 7.81
CA VAL A 40 -0.67 -4.52 6.94
C VAL A 40 0.53 -5.36 7.35
N SER A 41 0.56 -6.63 6.97
CA SER A 41 1.67 -7.52 7.25
C SER A 41 3.00 -7.06 6.60
N PRO A 42 4.17 -7.43 7.15
CA PRO A 42 5.47 -6.95 6.66
C PRO A 42 5.76 -7.26 5.19
N ASP A 43 5.25 -8.37 4.65
CA ASP A 43 5.34 -8.76 3.24
C ASP A 43 4.61 -7.78 2.31
N LYS A 44 3.48 -7.23 2.76
CA LYS A 44 2.72 -6.19 2.07
C LYS A 44 3.34 -4.80 2.18
N MET A 45 4.24 -4.57 3.15
CA MET A 45 5.01 -3.34 3.30
C MET A 45 6.24 -3.28 2.36
N THR A 46 6.10 -3.75 1.12
CA THR A 46 7.17 -3.73 0.12
C THR A 46 6.67 -3.25 -1.22
N PRO A 47 7.53 -2.74 -2.11
CA PRO A 47 7.12 -2.37 -3.47
C PRO A 47 6.43 -3.52 -4.20
N ASN A 48 6.96 -4.74 -4.07
CA ASN A 48 6.38 -5.94 -4.70
C ASN A 48 5.06 -6.35 -4.03
N GLY A 49 4.99 -6.34 -2.70
CA GLY A 49 3.77 -6.66 -1.96
C GLY A 49 2.62 -5.72 -2.31
N LEU A 50 2.90 -4.42 -2.44
CA LEU A 50 1.92 -3.43 -2.91
C LEU A 50 1.48 -3.70 -4.35
N LYS A 51 2.42 -4.03 -5.24
CA LYS A 51 2.11 -4.35 -6.64
C LYS A 51 1.17 -5.56 -6.74
N SER A 52 1.52 -6.66 -6.05
CA SER A 52 0.69 -7.87 -6.04
C SER A 52 -0.68 -7.63 -5.43
N HIS A 53 -0.78 -6.83 -4.37
CA HIS A 53 -2.08 -6.44 -3.81
C HIS A 53 -2.91 -5.63 -4.81
N LEU A 54 -2.32 -4.64 -5.48
CA LEU A 54 -3.02 -3.84 -6.49
C LEU A 54 -3.53 -4.70 -7.65
N GLU A 55 -2.71 -5.61 -8.17
CA GLU A 55 -3.11 -6.53 -9.24
C GLU A 55 -4.29 -7.43 -8.79
N ALA A 56 -4.27 -7.93 -7.56
CA ALA A 56 -5.36 -8.71 -6.99
C ALA A 56 -6.67 -7.90 -6.85
N GLU A 57 -6.59 -6.65 -6.37
CA GLU A 57 -7.76 -5.78 -6.24
C GLU A 57 -8.34 -5.41 -7.61
N ILE A 58 -7.50 -5.12 -8.61
CA ILE A 58 -7.96 -4.88 -10.00
C ILE A 58 -8.70 -6.11 -10.54
N ASN A 59 -8.16 -7.30 -10.35
CA ASN A 59 -8.76 -8.54 -10.83
C ASN A 59 -10.08 -8.86 -10.13
N LYS A 60 -10.18 -8.54 -8.83
CA LYS A 60 -11.38 -8.75 -8.03
C LYS A 60 -12.49 -7.77 -8.40
N TRP A 61 -12.18 -6.47 -8.44
CA TRP A 61 -13.20 -5.43 -8.55
C TRP A 61 -13.46 -4.99 -9.99
N GLY A 62 -12.46 -5.03 -10.87
CA GLY A 62 -12.60 -4.60 -12.25
C GLY A 62 -13.75 -5.27 -13.01
N PRO A 63 -13.97 -6.60 -12.90
CA PRO A 63 -15.12 -7.24 -13.54
C PRO A 63 -16.47 -6.83 -12.94
N ILE A 64 -16.54 -6.57 -11.62
CA ILE A 64 -17.76 -6.16 -10.93
C ILE A 64 -18.17 -4.76 -11.38
N ILE A 65 -17.22 -3.82 -11.38
CA ILE A 65 -17.43 -2.43 -11.77
C ILE A 65 -17.88 -2.33 -13.25
N ARG A 66 -17.22 -3.05 -14.16
CA ARG A 66 -17.64 -3.05 -15.58
C ARG A 66 -19.04 -3.61 -15.80
N LYS A 67 -19.50 -4.51 -14.92
CA LYS A 67 -20.86 -5.07 -14.98
C LYS A 67 -21.92 -4.16 -14.34
N SER A 68 -21.54 -3.24 -13.46
CA SER A 68 -22.50 -2.38 -12.75
C SER A 68 -23.00 -1.19 -13.58
N ASN A 69 -22.59 -1.04 -14.85
CA ASN A 69 -22.93 0.10 -15.73
C ASN A 69 -22.63 1.47 -15.07
N THR A 70 -21.65 1.52 -14.17
CA THR A 70 -21.18 2.77 -13.60
C THR A 70 -20.38 3.51 -14.68
N PRO A 71 -20.75 4.75 -15.07
CA PRO A 71 -19.96 5.53 -16.01
C PRO A 71 -18.54 5.74 -15.47
N ASP A 72 -17.56 5.72 -16.37
CA ASP A 72 -16.16 6.08 -16.06
C ASP A 72 -16.02 7.49 -15.48
#